data_AF-A0A955QKC8-F1
#
_entry.id   AF-A0A955QKC8-F1
#
_cell.length_a   1.000
_cell.length_b   1.000
_cell.length_c   1.000
_cell.angle_alpha   90.00
_cell.angle_beta   90.00
_cell.angle_gamma   90.00
#
_symmetry.space_group_name_H-M   'P 1'
#
loop_
_entity.id
_entity.type
_entity.pdbx_description
1 polymer ?
#
loop_
_entity_poly.entity_id
_entity_poly.type
_entity_poly.pdbx_seq_one_letter_code
_entity_poly.pdbx_strand_id
1 'polypeptide(L)'
;MTPTRMSTLIFVALLTIVASPSWAALTFCNTFGADNTCLGTIIPPPGTETAGHVLAVINANLRPGWLPLTQLVDLVDDDSTNSGFSGTWQSSQTVNFVVAKSSLEFKVFEFMDGATTGMWDTVGINNPTNNSQQQLSHLSFWAFSPADPPTAVPLPAASLLFGSGLLGLLGFAKRKVRPTN
;
A
#
# COMPACT_ATOMS: atom_id res chain seq x y z
N MET A 1 19.16 -14.54 -23.80
CA MET A 1 18.18 -13.52 -23.38
C MET A 1 18.50 -13.12 -21.97
N THR A 2 19.00 -11.90 -21.77
CA THR A 2 19.32 -11.33 -20.45
C THR A 2 18.06 -10.67 -19.89
N PRO A 3 17.56 -11.07 -18.70
CA PRO A 3 16.40 -10.42 -18.11
C PRO A 3 16.77 -8.98 -17.71
N THR A 4 16.08 -8.01 -18.30
CA THR A 4 16.10 -6.61 -17.88
C THR A 4 15.53 -6.52 -16.46
N ARG A 5 16.39 -6.25 -15.48
CA ARG A 5 15.95 -5.90 -14.11
C ARG A 5 15.25 -4.55 -14.15
N MET A 6 13.92 -4.54 -14.14
CA MET A 6 13.17 -3.37 -13.67
C MET A 6 13.19 -3.41 -12.15
N SER A 7 13.94 -2.50 -11.52
CA SER A 7 13.90 -2.29 -10.09
C SER A 7 12.57 -1.62 -9.73
N THR A 8 11.56 -2.43 -9.39
CA THR A 8 10.30 -1.93 -8.83
C THR A 8 10.58 -1.46 -7.40
N LEU A 9 10.48 -0.15 -7.17
CA LEU A 9 10.60 0.46 -5.84
C LEU A 9 9.30 0.20 -5.06
N ILE A 10 9.35 -0.74 -4.11
CA ILE A 10 8.24 -1.03 -3.21
C ILE A 10 8.45 -0.24 -1.91
N PHE A 11 7.52 0.68 -1.62
CA PHE A 11 7.54 1.47 -0.39
C PHE A 11 6.64 0.81 0.67
N VAL A 12 7.22 0.48 1.83
CA VAL A 12 6.49 -0.05 2.97
C VAL A 12 6.01 1.12 3.82
N ALA A 13 4.70 1.34 3.90
CA ALA A 13 4.13 2.36 4.78
C ALA A 13 4.10 1.83 6.22
N LEU A 14 4.98 2.34 7.09
CA LEU A 14 4.98 2.02 8.51
C LEU A 14 4.05 2.99 9.27
N LEU A 15 2.90 2.50 9.73
CA LEU A 15 1.97 3.28 10.54
C LEU A 15 2.48 3.38 11.99
N THR A 16 3.22 4.45 12.32
CA THR A 16 3.55 4.76 13.72
C THR A 16 2.45 5.63 14.33
N ILE A 17 1.49 5.03 15.04
CA ILE A 17 0.54 5.78 15.85
C ILE A 17 1.27 6.24 17.12
N VAL A 18 1.78 7.46 17.13
CA VAL A 18 2.23 8.09 18.39
C VAL A 18 0.96 8.45 19.16
N ALA A 19 0.60 7.65 20.16
CA ALA A 19 -0.53 7.92 21.03
C ALA A 19 -0.23 9.14 21.92
N SER A 20 -0.41 10.33 21.36
CA SER A 20 -0.65 11.55 22.12
C SER A 20 -2.15 11.83 22.08
N PRO A 21 -2.75 12.40 23.13
CA PRO A 21 -4.21 12.58 23.21
C PRO A 21 -4.81 13.58 22.20
N SER A 22 -4.05 14.09 21.23
CA SER A 22 -4.51 15.18 20.36
C SER A 22 -3.98 15.20 18.92
N TRP A 23 -3.11 14.28 18.51
CA TRP A 23 -2.69 14.15 17.12
C TRP A 23 -2.13 12.76 16.79
N ALA A 24 -2.59 12.18 15.68
CA ALA A 24 -1.98 11.02 15.03
C ALA A 24 -1.15 11.47 13.81
N ALA A 25 0.10 11.01 13.67
CA ALA A 25 0.93 11.31 12.50
C ALA A 25 1.18 10.04 11.69
N LEU A 26 1.03 10.15 10.36
CA LEU A 26 1.27 9.03 9.45
C LEU A 26 2.56 9.31 8.67
N THR A 27 3.60 8.52 8.91
CA THR A 27 4.92 8.72 8.29
C THR A 27 5.21 7.58 7.32
N PHE A 28 5.53 7.92 6.07
CA PHE A 28 5.92 6.94 5.07
C PHE A 28 7.44 6.87 5.03
N CYS A 29 8.02 5.75 5.42
CA CYS A 29 9.46 5.54 5.35
C CYS A 29 9.81 4.48 4.33
N ASN A 30 10.79 4.78 3.48
CA ASN A 30 11.42 3.74 2.69
C ASN A 30 12.37 2.96 3.60
N THR A 31 12.13 1.67 3.78
CA THR A 31 13.00 0.79 4.56
C THR A 31 13.93 -0.04 3.68
N PHE A 32 13.93 0.15 2.36
CA PHE A 32 14.86 -0.54 1.46
C PHE A 32 16.16 0.24 1.29
N GLY A 33 17.20 -0.18 2.02
CA GLY A 33 18.56 0.34 1.96
C GLY A 33 19.10 0.75 3.34
N ALA A 34 20.39 1.06 3.44
CA ALA A 34 20.99 1.60 4.66
C ALA A 34 20.46 3.02 5.01
N ASP A 35 19.76 3.65 4.07
CA ASP A 35 19.25 5.00 4.17
C ASP A 35 17.73 4.98 4.40
N ASN A 36 17.31 5.11 5.66
CA ASN A 36 15.90 5.23 6.06
C ASN A 36 15.33 6.61 5.66
N THR A 37 15.17 6.88 4.37
CA THR A 37 14.58 8.14 3.91
C THR A 37 13.05 8.09 4.06
N CYS A 38 12.51 8.93 4.94
CA CYS A 38 11.06 9.11 5.04
C CYS A 38 10.56 10.14 4.03
N LEU A 39 9.57 9.75 3.22
CA LEU A 39 9.01 10.52 2.12
C LEU A 39 8.10 11.66 2.60
N GLY A 40 7.63 11.60 3.84
CA GLY A 40 6.86 12.66 4.47
C GLY A 40 6.04 12.18 5.64
N THR A 41 5.60 13.14 6.45
CA THR A 41 4.65 12.94 7.53
C THR A 41 3.37 13.70 7.21
N ILE A 42 2.24 13.01 7.25
CA ILE A 42 0.92 13.63 7.16
C ILE A 42 0.44 13.88 8.58
N ILE A 43 0.16 15.16 8.87
CA ILE A 43 -0.42 15.61 10.14
C ILE A 43 -1.87 16.03 9.85
N PRO A 44 -2.89 15.26 10.23
CA PRO A 44 -4.26 15.67 10.10
C PRO A 44 -4.56 16.85 11.04
N PRO A 45 -5.49 17.75 10.69
CA PRO A 45 -5.94 18.80 11.57
C PRO A 45 -6.53 18.22 12.87
N PRO A 46 -6.24 18.82 14.04
CA PRO A 46 -6.77 18.35 15.31
C PRO A 46 -8.31 18.31 15.27
N GLY A 47 -8.90 17.19 15.69
CA GLY A 47 -10.35 16.98 15.71
C GLY A 47 -10.98 16.36 14.46
N THR A 48 -10.18 15.96 13.45
CA THR A 48 -10.68 15.30 12.23
C THR A 48 -10.32 13.81 12.11
N GLU A 49 -9.83 13.20 13.19
CA GLU A 49 -9.24 11.85 13.26
C GLU A 49 -10.27 10.70 13.22
N THR A 50 -11.20 10.73 12.26
CA THR A 50 -11.94 9.51 11.93
C THR A 50 -11.07 8.64 11.03
N ALA A 51 -11.15 7.32 11.20
CA ALA A 51 -10.46 6.37 10.32
C ALA A 51 -10.77 6.62 8.83
N GLY A 52 -11.97 7.13 8.53
CA GLY A 52 -12.37 7.54 7.18
C GLY A 52 -11.56 8.73 6.63
N HIS A 53 -11.22 9.73 7.45
CA HIS A 53 -10.39 10.85 7.01
C HIS A 53 -8.94 10.42 6.74
N VAL A 54 -8.36 9.59 7.61
CA VAL A 54 -7.00 9.06 7.41
C VAL A 54 -6.94 8.28 6.09
N LEU A 55 -7.93 7.42 5.84
CA LEU A 55 -8.02 6.66 4.60
C LEU A 55 -8.22 7.56 3.37
N ALA A 56 -9.04 8.60 3.47
CA ALA A 56 -9.25 9.56 2.39
C ALA A 56 -7.97 10.35 2.06
N VAL A 57 -7.22 10.77 3.07
CA VAL A 57 -5.95 11.50 2.89
C VAL A 57 -4.87 10.59 2.31
N ILE A 58 -4.78 9.34 2.75
CA ILE A 58 -3.91 8.34 2.11
C ILE A 58 -4.28 8.24 0.62
N ASN A 59 -5.54 7.91 0.32
CA ASN A 59 -6.00 7.72 -1.06
C ASN A 59 -5.83 8.96 -1.95
N ALA A 60 -5.93 10.17 -1.39
CA ALA A 60 -5.73 11.42 -2.14
C ALA A 60 -4.25 11.73 -2.46
N ASN A 61 -3.32 11.18 -1.67
CA ASN A 61 -1.87 11.42 -1.84
C ASN A 61 -1.14 10.22 -2.49
N LEU A 62 -1.82 9.09 -2.67
CA LEU A 62 -1.33 7.99 -3.50
C LEU A 62 -1.20 8.48 -4.95
N ARG A 63 0.00 8.37 -5.53
CA ARG A 63 0.22 8.73 -6.95
C ARG A 63 -0.61 7.79 -7.85
N PRO A 64 -0.99 8.22 -9.07
CA PRO A 64 -1.56 7.32 -10.06
C PRO A 64 -0.62 6.12 -10.27
N GLY A 65 -1.08 4.92 -9.94
CA GLY A 65 -0.28 3.69 -9.96
C GLY A 65 0.04 3.09 -8.58
N TRP A 66 -0.29 3.77 -7.48
CA TRP A 66 -0.21 3.19 -6.13
C TRP A 66 -1.52 2.47 -5.82
N LEU A 67 -1.43 1.24 -5.32
CA LEU A 67 -2.61 0.46 -4.94
C LEU A 67 -3.24 1.05 -3.68
N PRO A 68 -4.57 1.25 -3.65
CA PRO A 68 -5.25 1.63 -2.44
C PRO A 68 -5.04 0.55 -1.37
N LEU A 69 -4.69 0.98 -0.15
CA LEU A 69 -4.43 0.08 1.00
C LEU A 69 -5.62 -0.84 1.32
N THR A 70 -6.83 -0.50 0.86
CA THR A 70 -8.03 -1.33 0.98
C THR A 70 -8.00 -2.63 0.17
N GLN A 71 -7.03 -2.80 -0.75
CA GLN A 71 -6.89 -4.01 -1.56
C GLN A 71 -5.86 -5.01 -1.06
N LEU A 72 -5.13 -4.69 0.01
CA LEU A 72 -4.25 -5.65 0.69
C LEU A 72 -5.12 -6.58 1.53
N VAL A 73 -5.62 -7.64 0.90
CA VAL A 73 -6.29 -8.74 1.60
C VAL A 73 -5.20 -9.62 2.20
N ASP A 74 -5.13 -9.63 3.53
CA ASP A 74 -4.29 -10.57 4.27
C ASP A 74 -4.90 -11.96 4.11
N LEU A 75 -4.28 -12.80 3.29
CA LEU A 75 -4.63 -14.20 3.18
C LEU A 75 -3.93 -14.91 4.35
N VAL A 76 -4.49 -14.77 5.55
CA VAL A 76 -4.00 -15.48 6.73
C VAL A 76 -4.38 -16.95 6.59
N ASP A 77 -3.50 -17.74 5.98
CA ASP A 77 -3.48 -19.19 6.18
C ASP A 77 -2.47 -19.46 7.31
N ASP A 78 -3.00 -19.60 8.51
CA ASP A 78 -2.24 -19.86 9.74
C ASP A 78 -1.78 -21.31 9.79
N ASP A 79 -0.77 -21.68 8.97
CA ASP A 79 -0.11 -22.98 9.11
C ASP A 79 0.96 -22.92 10.20
N SER A 80 0.47 -22.99 11.43
CA SER A 80 1.22 -23.08 12.70
C SER A 80 2.18 -24.29 12.82
N THR A 81 2.41 -25.06 11.76
CA THR A 81 3.29 -26.24 11.80
C THR A 81 4.66 -26.08 11.14
N ASN A 82 4.92 -24.96 10.45
CA ASN A 82 6.18 -24.76 9.72
C ASN A 82 7.29 -24.10 10.55
N SER A 83 7.60 -24.65 11.73
CA SER A 83 8.84 -24.30 12.45
C SER A 83 10.04 -24.84 11.68
N GLY A 84 10.75 -23.99 10.95
CA GLY A 84 11.87 -24.41 10.12
C GLY A 84 12.69 -23.24 9.58
N PHE A 85 13.79 -23.55 8.92
CA PHE A 85 14.68 -22.56 8.28
C PHE A 85 14.34 -22.33 6.80
N SER A 86 13.55 -23.22 6.22
CA SER A 86 13.09 -23.18 4.84
C SER A 86 11.89 -24.10 4.66
N GLY A 87 11.09 -23.86 3.63
CA GLY A 87 9.96 -24.72 3.29
C GLY A 87 9.34 -24.36 1.95
N THR A 88 8.24 -25.03 1.66
CA THR A 88 7.36 -24.72 0.53
C THR A 88 6.04 -24.19 1.05
N TRP A 89 5.34 -23.43 0.23
CA TRP A 89 3.97 -23.01 0.47
C TRP A 89 3.09 -23.35 -0.73
N GLN A 90 1.79 -23.48 -0.48
CA GLN A 90 0.77 -23.68 -1.49
C GLN A 90 -0.48 -22.88 -1.09
N SER A 91 -1.12 -22.22 -2.05
CA SER A 91 -2.36 -21.45 -1.86
C SER A 91 -3.35 -21.77 -2.98
N SER A 92 -4.64 -21.62 -2.67
CA SER A 92 -5.73 -21.70 -3.66
C SER A 92 -5.86 -20.42 -4.49
N GLN A 93 -5.20 -19.33 -4.08
CA GLN A 93 -5.20 -18.03 -4.73
C GLN A 93 -3.80 -17.67 -5.22
N THR A 94 -3.71 -16.76 -6.18
CA THR A 94 -2.44 -16.23 -6.67
C THR A 94 -1.84 -15.29 -5.62
N VAL A 95 -0.59 -15.55 -5.21
CA VAL A 95 0.17 -14.74 -4.26
C VAL A 95 1.30 -14.02 -4.99
N ASN A 96 1.40 -12.71 -4.83
CA ASN A 96 2.45 -11.89 -5.42
C ASN A 96 3.63 -11.68 -4.48
N PHE A 97 3.36 -11.62 -3.17
CA PHE A 97 4.41 -11.48 -2.16
C PHE A 97 4.22 -12.47 -1.02
N VAL A 98 5.32 -13.07 -0.60
CA VAL A 98 5.40 -13.86 0.62
C VAL A 98 6.37 -13.19 1.57
N VAL A 99 5.94 -12.94 2.79
CA VAL A 99 6.77 -12.36 3.85
C VAL A 99 7.08 -13.44 4.86
N ALA A 100 8.34 -13.87 4.90
CA ALA A 100 8.86 -14.77 5.93
C ALA A 100 9.37 -13.94 7.10
N LYS A 101 8.74 -14.04 8.27
CA LYS A 101 9.15 -13.36 9.49
C LYS A 101 9.87 -14.32 10.42
N SER A 102 10.95 -13.84 11.01
CA SER A 102 11.68 -14.57 12.03
C SER A 102 12.22 -13.58 13.07
N SER A 103 11.72 -13.70 14.31
CA SER A 103 12.01 -12.75 15.38
C SER A 103 11.66 -11.29 14.97
N LEU A 104 12.65 -10.39 14.97
CA LEU A 104 12.52 -8.97 14.62
C LEU A 104 12.85 -8.66 13.14
N GLU A 105 13.25 -9.66 12.38
CA GLU A 105 13.65 -9.51 10.97
C GLU A 105 12.65 -10.22 10.05
N PHE A 106 12.62 -9.80 8.79
CA PHE A 106 11.74 -10.37 7.79
C PHE A 106 12.41 -10.35 6.41
N LYS A 107 11.98 -11.27 5.54
CA LYS A 107 12.39 -11.35 4.15
C LYS A 107 11.16 -11.41 3.26
N VAL A 108 11.19 -10.67 2.16
CA VAL A 108 10.09 -10.59 1.20
C VAL A 108 10.50 -11.33 -0.07
N PHE A 109 9.66 -12.26 -0.50
CA PHE A 109 9.77 -12.98 -1.77
C PHE A 109 8.71 -12.44 -2.72
N GLU A 110 9.15 -12.01 -3.90
CA GLU A 110 8.28 -11.50 -4.95
C GLU A 110 8.13 -12.54 -6.07
N PHE A 111 6.90 -12.74 -6.52
CA PHE A 111 6.54 -13.64 -7.59
C PHE A 111 5.91 -12.84 -8.74
N MET A 112 6.65 -12.71 -9.85
CA MET A 112 6.14 -12.07 -11.06
C MET A 112 4.90 -12.83 -11.55
N ASP A 113 3.82 -12.10 -11.83
CA ASP A 113 2.49 -12.62 -12.25
C ASP A 113 1.72 -13.40 -11.18
N GLY A 114 2.22 -13.48 -9.95
CA GLY A 114 1.63 -14.24 -8.86
C GLY A 114 1.87 -15.74 -9.00
N ALA A 115 2.00 -16.42 -7.87
CA ALA A 115 2.21 -17.87 -7.81
C ALA A 115 1.19 -18.51 -6.87
N THR A 116 0.86 -19.78 -7.10
CA THR A 116 0.03 -20.58 -6.17
C THR A 116 0.86 -21.54 -5.34
N THR A 117 2.16 -21.67 -5.64
CA THR A 117 3.13 -22.43 -4.87
C THR A 117 4.48 -21.72 -4.92
N GLY A 118 5.32 -21.97 -3.93
CA GLY A 118 6.68 -21.45 -3.95
C GLY A 118 7.53 -21.96 -2.80
N MET A 119 8.79 -21.55 -2.80
CA MET A 119 9.72 -21.82 -1.69
C MET A 119 9.92 -20.55 -0.86
N TRP A 120 10.23 -20.74 0.42
CA TRP A 120 10.65 -19.70 1.34
C TRP A 120 11.85 -20.18 2.15
N ASP A 121 12.65 -19.24 2.65
CA ASP A 121 13.76 -19.50 3.55
C ASP A 121 14.00 -18.30 4.48
N THR A 122 14.69 -18.55 5.59
CA THR A 122 15.17 -17.50 6.50
C THR A 122 16.66 -17.23 6.32
N VAL A 123 17.25 -17.62 5.19
CA VAL A 123 18.69 -17.43 4.94
C VAL A 123 18.97 -15.93 4.86
N GLY A 124 19.90 -15.49 5.71
CA GLY A 124 20.25 -14.08 5.88
C GLY A 124 19.46 -13.38 6.99
N ILE A 125 18.49 -14.05 7.63
CA ILE A 125 17.82 -13.59 8.84
C ILE A 125 18.53 -14.23 10.04
N ASN A 126 19.46 -13.48 10.65
CA ASN A 126 20.36 -13.99 11.68
C ASN A 126 20.09 -13.33 13.03
N ASN A 127 20.27 -14.09 14.11
CA ASN A 127 20.24 -13.50 15.43
C ASN A 127 21.45 -12.57 15.60
N PRO A 128 21.27 -11.32 16.05
CA PRO A 128 22.36 -10.39 16.24
C PRO A 128 23.37 -10.83 17.32
N THR A 129 22.97 -11.74 18.21
CA THR A 129 23.79 -12.16 19.35
C THR A 129 24.78 -13.27 18.99
N ASN A 130 24.36 -14.25 18.18
CA ASN A 130 25.15 -15.45 17.87
C ASN A 130 25.32 -15.73 16.38
N ASN A 131 24.83 -14.85 15.50
CA ASN A 131 24.84 -14.99 14.04
C ASN A 131 24.23 -16.32 13.53
N SER A 132 23.40 -16.98 14.34
CA SER A 132 22.67 -18.17 13.92
C SER A 132 21.43 -17.78 13.13
N GLN A 133 21.14 -18.51 12.06
CA GLN A 133 19.90 -18.38 11.32
C GLN A 133 18.71 -18.58 12.26
N GLN A 134 17.68 -17.74 12.14
CA GLN A 134 16.50 -17.82 12.99
C GLN A 134 15.39 -18.67 12.32
N GLN A 135 14.62 -19.39 13.14
CA GLN A 135 13.50 -20.20 12.67
C GLN A 135 12.33 -19.30 12.26
N LEU A 136 11.61 -19.69 11.21
CA LEU A 136 10.39 -19.02 10.80
C LEU A 136 9.41 -18.96 11.99
N SER A 137 8.85 -17.78 12.25
CA SER A 137 7.77 -17.61 13.22
C SER A 137 6.42 -17.44 12.53
N HIS A 138 6.39 -16.71 11.41
CA HIS A 138 5.16 -16.44 10.65
C HIS A 138 5.48 -16.33 9.17
N LEU A 139 4.55 -16.80 8.33
CA LEU A 139 4.54 -16.54 6.90
C LEU A 139 3.26 -15.76 6.58
N SER A 140 3.39 -14.63 5.87
CA SER A 140 2.24 -13.84 5.42
C SER A 140 2.18 -13.82 3.90
N PHE A 141 0.97 -13.93 3.35
CA PHE A 141 0.74 -13.97 1.91
C PHE A 141 -0.01 -12.72 1.47
N TRP A 142 0.47 -12.09 0.40
CA TRP A 142 -0.16 -10.93 -0.19
C TRP A 142 -0.38 -11.16 -1.67
N ALA A 143 -1.60 -10.87 -2.12
CA ALA A 143 -1.99 -10.91 -3.51
C ALA A 143 -2.35 -9.49 -3.97
N PHE A 144 -2.07 -9.17 -5.22
CA PHE A 144 -2.85 -8.14 -5.87
C PHE A 144 -4.24 -8.70 -6.05
N SER A 145 -5.23 -8.09 -5.39
CA SER A 145 -6.61 -8.33 -5.79
C SER A 145 -6.68 -8.01 -7.28
N PRO A 146 -7.13 -8.96 -8.14
CA PRO A 146 -7.32 -8.68 -9.55
C PRO A 146 -8.15 -7.42 -9.57
N ALA A 147 -7.59 -6.31 -10.08
CA ALA A 147 -8.20 -5.01 -9.97
C ALA A 147 -9.66 -5.19 -10.33
N ASP A 148 -10.57 -5.01 -9.35
CA ASP A 148 -11.98 -4.96 -9.67
C ASP A 148 -12.06 -3.96 -10.82
N PRO A 149 -12.64 -4.35 -11.98
CA PRO A 149 -12.69 -3.47 -13.13
C PRO A 149 -13.15 -2.13 -12.59
N PRO A 150 -12.38 -1.04 -12.82
CA PRO A 150 -12.54 0.21 -12.09
C PRO A 150 -14.02 0.50 -12.05
N THR A 151 -14.62 0.48 -10.85
CA THR A 151 -16.07 0.50 -10.71
C THR A 151 -16.55 1.67 -11.57
N ALA A 152 -17.27 1.35 -12.65
CA ALA A 152 -17.56 2.33 -13.67
C ALA A 152 -18.27 3.47 -12.94
N VAL A 153 -17.57 4.61 -12.77
CA VAL A 153 -18.12 5.73 -12.03
C VAL A 153 -19.46 6.02 -12.70
N PRO A 154 -20.58 5.97 -11.98
CA PRO A 154 -21.88 6.15 -12.60
C PRO A 154 -21.86 7.45 -13.39
N LEU A 155 -21.93 7.33 -14.72
CA LEU A 155 -21.99 8.43 -15.68
C LEU A 155 -23.03 9.54 -15.33
N PRO A 156 -24.13 9.30 -14.57
CA PRO A 156 -25.05 10.37 -14.22
C PRO A 156 -24.39 11.53 -13.46
N ALA A 157 -23.48 11.25 -12.52
CA ALA A 157 -22.89 12.29 -11.69
C ALA A 157 -21.89 13.16 -12.46
N ALA A 158 -21.06 12.55 -13.30
CA ALA A 158 -20.09 13.27 -14.14
C ALA A 158 -20.80 14.16 -15.16
N SER A 159 -21.87 13.66 -15.79
CA SER A 159 -22.67 14.44 -16.75
C SER A 159 -23.39 15.62 -16.10
N LEU A 160 -23.90 15.45 -14.87
CA LEU A 160 -24.49 16.55 -14.08
C LEU A 160 -23.46 17.58 -13.66
N LEU A 161 -22.28 17.16 -13.20
CA LEU A 161 -21.24 18.07 -12.74
C LEU A 161 -20.63 18.86 -13.92
N PHE A 162 -20.44 18.19 -15.07
CA PHE A 162 -20.03 18.84 -16.30
C PHE A 162 -21.11 19.80 -16.83
N GLY A 163 -22.38 19.37 -16.85
CA GLY A 163 -23.50 20.20 -17.30
C GLY A 163 -23.73 21.43 -16.43
N SER A 164 -23.67 21.29 -15.10
CA SER A 164 -23.81 22.41 -14.16
C SER A 164 -22.62 23.36 -14.22
N GLY A 165 -21.40 22.84 -14.39
CA GLY A 165 -20.20 23.66 -14.62
C GLY A 165 -20.32 24.54 -15.88
N LEU A 166 -20.79 23.95 -17.00
CA LEU A 166 -20.97 24.68 -18.26
C LEU A 166 -22.03 25.79 -18.15
N LEU A 167 -23.16 25.49 -17.49
CA LEU A 167 -24.21 26.48 -17.24
C LEU A 167 -23.74 27.62 -16.33
N GLY A 168 -22.94 27.31 -15.31
CA GLY A 168 -22.33 28.32 -14.44
C GLY A 168 -21.40 29.27 -15.21
N LEU A 169 -20.60 28.74 -16.14
CA LEU A 169 -19.67 29.50 -16.97
C LEU A 169 -20.40 30.43 -17.95
N LEU A 170 -21.46 29.95 -18.58
CA LEU A 170 -22.34 30.77 -19.44
C LEU A 170 -23.00 31.91 -18.67
N GLY A 171 -23.41 31.65 -17.42
CA GLY A 171 -23.96 32.68 -16.52
C GLY A 171 -22.93 33.77 -16.19
N PHE A 172 -21.68 33.39 -15.93
CA PHE A 172 -20.60 34.32 -15.61
C PHE A 172 -20.16 35.19 -16.80
N ALA A 173 -20.15 34.62 -18.01
CA ALA A 173 -19.72 35.33 -19.22
C ALA A 173 -20.61 36.55 -19.55
N LYS A 174 -21.90 36.51 -19.22
CA LYS A 174 -22.85 37.60 -19.51
C LYS A 174 -22.66 38.85 -18.64
N ARG A 175 -21.88 38.78 -17.55
CA ARG A 175 -21.76 39.89 -16.59
C ARG A 175 -20.79 40.99 -17.01
N LYS A 176 -20.03 40.83 -18.11
CA LYS A 176 -18.88 41.70 -18.43
C LYS A 176 -19.08 42.76 -19.51
N VAL A 177 -20.31 43.00 -19.99
CA VAL A 177 -20.57 44.09 -20.95
C VAL A 177 -21.34 45.20 -20.25
N ARG A 178 -20.62 46.09 -19.57
CA ARG A 178 -21.15 47.40 -19.16
C ARG A 178 -20.43 48.47 -19.99
N PRO A 179 -21.11 49.16 -20.92
CA PRO A 179 -20.51 50.28 -21.64
C PRO A 179 -20.28 51.43 -20.64
N THR A 180 -19.04 51.87 -20.51
CA THR A 180 -18.73 53.15 -19.87
C THR A 180 -18.93 54.25 -20.91
N ASN A 181 -19.95 55.10 -20.69
CA ASN A 181 -20.08 56.41 -21.33
C ASN A 181 -19.32 57.45 -20.53
#